data_AF-A0A2T0U1M1-F1
#
_entry.id   AF-A0A2T0U1M1-F1
#
_cell.length_a   1.000
_cell.length_b   1.000
_cell.length_c   1.000
_cell.angle_alpha   90.00
_cell.angle_beta   90.00
_cell.angle_gamma   90.00
#
_symmetry.space_group_name_H-M   'P 1'
#
loop_
_entity.id
_entity.type
_entity.pdbx_description
1 polymer ?
#
loop_
_entity_poly.entity_id
_entity_poly.type
_entity_poly.pdbx_seq_one_letter_code
_entity_poly.pdbx_strand_id
1 'polypeptide(L)'
;MTSDAVPLPAVPLSGTAEDGGERPAVVVARTGRGWRVFSPGRAEDVGDLLEGMALADLVAEELGVPAEPDRTARRAARGAVEEHPAGDPRDARVAALERTVAQLEHALASRVVVERAIGVLAERHAVPPRAAFEGLRAQARSFGRPVHELAREVLGSLERLPGEPRPERPAPPAVAPPAEAGPALPPAPRRGSGRRVERSASRPSPAAPADGRR
;
A
#
# COMPACT_ATOMS: atom_id res chain seq x y z
N MET A 1 4.25 -22.64 30.10
CA MET A 1 3.11 -22.24 30.95
C MET A 1 3.24 -20.76 31.27
N THR A 2 2.54 -19.91 30.51
CA THR A 2 2.09 -18.58 30.97
C THR A 2 1.09 -18.11 29.92
N SER A 3 -0.18 -18.25 30.26
CA SER A 3 -1.33 -17.83 29.45
C SER A 3 -1.53 -16.34 29.73
N ASP A 4 -1.34 -15.50 28.72
CA ASP A 4 -1.59 -14.06 28.79
C ASP A 4 -3.09 -13.83 28.51
N ALA A 5 -3.84 -13.56 29.58
CA ALA A 5 -5.28 -13.36 29.53
C ALA A 5 -5.58 -11.88 29.29
N VAL A 6 -6.17 -11.57 28.12
CA VAL A 6 -6.68 -10.24 27.80
C VAL A 6 -7.98 -10.00 28.59
N PRO A 7 -8.15 -8.87 29.29
CA PRO A 7 -9.34 -8.64 30.11
C PRO A 7 -10.53 -8.24 29.24
N LEU A 8 -11.65 -8.95 29.42
CA LEU A 8 -12.95 -8.58 28.88
C LEU A 8 -13.50 -7.35 29.64
N PRO A 9 -14.19 -6.41 28.98
CA PRO A 9 -14.78 -5.27 29.65
C PRO A 9 -15.94 -5.70 30.56
N ALA A 10 -15.87 -5.32 31.83
CA ALA A 10 -16.94 -5.52 32.81
C ALA A 10 -18.11 -4.57 32.53
N VAL A 11 -19.29 -5.15 32.31
CA VAL A 11 -20.57 -4.43 32.22
C VAL A 11 -21.05 -4.11 33.64
N PRO A 12 -21.52 -2.88 33.95
CA PRO A 12 -21.93 -2.54 35.31
C PRO A 12 -23.25 -3.21 35.69
N LEU A 13 -23.23 -3.97 36.78
CA LEU A 13 -24.41 -4.46 37.49
C LEU A 13 -24.95 -3.35 38.41
N SER A 14 -26.09 -2.76 38.06
CA SER A 14 -27.07 -2.25 39.04
C SER A 14 -28.38 -1.89 38.34
N GLY A 15 -29.45 -2.59 38.73
CA GLY A 15 -30.83 -2.34 38.30
C GLY A 15 -31.71 -3.50 38.74
N THR A 16 -32.46 -3.29 39.81
CA THR A 16 -33.34 -4.24 40.51
C THR A 16 -34.33 -4.96 39.59
N ALA A 17 -34.45 -6.27 39.82
CA ALA A 17 -35.41 -7.23 39.28
C ALA A 17 -36.72 -6.65 38.71
N GLU A 18 -36.77 -6.59 37.39
CA GLU A 18 -37.97 -6.93 36.61
C GLU A 18 -37.62 -8.24 35.90
N ASP A 19 -38.39 -9.29 36.19
CA ASP A 19 -38.27 -10.60 35.56
C ASP A 19 -38.55 -10.46 34.05
N GLY A 20 -37.48 -10.50 33.25
CA GLY A 20 -37.53 -10.35 31.81
C GLY A 20 -36.29 -11.00 31.23
N GLY A 21 -36.31 -12.33 31.12
CA GLY A 21 -35.18 -13.15 30.68
C GLY A 21 -34.39 -12.48 29.57
N GLU A 22 -33.07 -12.37 29.77
CA GLU A 22 -32.11 -11.83 28.82
C GLU A 22 -32.29 -12.59 27.49
N ARG A 23 -33.10 -12.02 26.59
CA ARG A 23 -33.46 -12.71 25.36
C ARG A 23 -32.18 -12.89 24.57
N PRO A 24 -31.90 -14.10 24.05
CA PRO A 24 -30.73 -14.31 23.23
C PRO A 24 -30.77 -13.30 22.08
N ALA A 25 -29.75 -12.44 21.99
CA ALA A 25 -29.67 -11.42 20.96
C ALA A 25 -28.64 -11.85 19.90
N VAL A 26 -29.03 -11.73 18.64
CA VAL A 26 -28.12 -11.90 17.51
C VAL A 26 -27.70 -10.51 17.03
N VAL A 27 -26.39 -10.26 17.00
CA VAL A 27 -25.84 -8.94 16.69
C VAL A 27 -24.83 -9.03 15.55
N VAL A 28 -25.09 -8.30 14.47
CA VAL A 28 -24.10 -8.04 13.43
C VAL A 28 -23.28 -6.83 13.82
N ALA A 29 -21.97 -6.98 13.97
CA ALA A 29 -21.09 -5.88 14.32
C ALA A 29 -19.87 -5.80 13.40
N ARG A 30 -19.43 -4.56 13.15
CA ARG A 30 -18.20 -4.27 12.45
C ARG A 30 -17.03 -4.36 13.44
N THR A 31 -16.10 -5.28 13.20
CA THR A 31 -14.90 -5.48 14.01
C THR A 31 -13.64 -5.03 13.26
N GLY A 32 -12.50 -4.90 13.95
CA GLY A 32 -11.22 -4.60 13.29
C GLY A 32 -10.75 -5.63 12.26
N ARG A 33 -11.34 -6.85 12.26
CA ARG A 33 -10.99 -7.94 11.33
C ARG A 33 -12.00 -8.15 10.20
N GLY A 34 -13.14 -7.47 10.21
CA GLY A 34 -14.22 -7.71 9.27
C GLY A 34 -15.59 -7.60 9.93
N TRP A 35 -16.61 -8.15 9.30
CA TRP A 35 -17.93 -8.29 9.89
C TRP A 35 -17.98 -9.57 10.72
N ARG A 36 -18.71 -9.53 11.83
CA ARG A 36 -18.89 -10.69 12.71
C ARG A 36 -20.33 -10.73 13.21
N VAL A 37 -20.91 -11.93 13.25
CA VAL A 37 -22.20 -12.21 13.86
C VAL A 37 -21.96 -12.80 15.25
N PHE A 38 -22.54 -12.17 16.27
CA PHE A 38 -22.51 -12.64 17.65
C PHE A 38 -23.87 -13.24 18.01
N SER A 39 -23.85 -14.44 18.56
CA SER A 39 -25.03 -15.11 19.12
C SER A 39 -24.64 -15.80 20.44
N PRO A 40 -25.59 -16.26 21.25
CA PRO A 40 -25.29 -16.92 22.52
C PRO A 40 -24.29 -18.07 22.34
N GLY A 41 -23.10 -17.93 22.91
CA GLY A 41 -22.04 -18.94 22.85
C GLY A 41 -21.32 -19.07 21.51
N ARG A 42 -21.59 -18.22 20.50
CA ARG A 42 -20.92 -18.25 19.19
C ARG A 42 -20.56 -16.85 18.68
N ALA A 43 -19.49 -16.81 17.89
CA ALA A 43 -19.08 -15.62 17.17
C ALA A 43 -18.50 -16.05 15.81
N GLU A 44 -19.12 -15.60 14.72
CA GLU A 44 -18.83 -16.09 13.37
C GLU A 44 -18.36 -14.94 12.48
N ASP A 45 -17.15 -15.06 11.93
CA ASP A 45 -16.59 -14.11 10.98
C ASP A 45 -17.29 -14.26 9.62
N VAL A 46 -17.72 -13.15 9.03
CA VAL A 46 -18.40 -13.08 7.72
C VAL A 46 -17.68 -12.10 6.79
N GLY A 47 -17.77 -12.36 5.48
CA GLY A 47 -17.06 -11.62 4.44
C GLY A 47 -17.57 -10.20 4.25
N ASP A 48 -18.89 -10.00 4.27
CA ASP A 48 -19.51 -8.69 4.11
C ASP A 48 -20.77 -8.51 4.99
N LEU A 49 -21.36 -7.30 4.94
CA LEU A 49 -22.54 -6.96 5.74
C LEU A 49 -23.78 -7.74 5.29
N LEU A 50 -23.94 -8.00 4.00
CA LEU A 50 -25.10 -8.71 3.47
C LEU A 50 -25.08 -10.18 3.93
N GLU A 51 -23.91 -10.82 3.84
CA GLU A 51 -23.67 -12.15 4.40
C GLU A 51 -23.90 -12.17 5.92
N GLY A 52 -23.43 -11.14 6.62
CA GLY A 52 -23.66 -10.98 8.06
C GLY A 52 -25.14 -10.85 8.43
N MET A 53 -25.93 -10.08 7.68
CA MET A 53 -27.37 -9.95 7.90
C MET A 53 -28.09 -11.27 7.61
N ALA A 54 -27.77 -11.95 6.50
CA ALA A 54 -28.36 -13.23 6.16
C ALA A 54 -28.06 -14.32 7.20
N LEU A 55 -26.81 -14.40 7.67
CA LEU A 55 -26.43 -15.32 8.74
C LEU A 55 -27.12 -14.96 10.06
N ALA A 56 -27.24 -13.67 10.38
CA ALA A 56 -27.95 -13.24 11.58
C ALA A 56 -29.44 -13.61 11.55
N ASP A 57 -30.10 -13.48 10.40
CA ASP A 57 -31.50 -13.89 10.23
C ASP A 57 -31.66 -15.40 10.42
N LEU A 58 -30.78 -16.21 9.80
CA LEU A 58 -30.78 -17.68 9.96
C LEU A 58 -30.56 -18.11 11.42
N VAL A 59 -29.60 -17.47 12.11
CA VAL A 59 -29.29 -17.78 13.52
C VAL A 59 -30.40 -17.29 14.45
N ALA A 60 -31.05 -16.16 14.13
CA ALA A 60 -32.20 -15.67 14.88
C ALA A 60 -33.39 -16.62 14.74
N GLU A 61 -33.66 -17.13 13.53
CA GLU A 61 -34.66 -18.18 13.28
C GLU A 61 -34.32 -19.47 14.06
N GLU A 62 -33.06 -19.92 14.04
CA GLU A 62 -32.60 -21.11 14.76
C GLU A 62 -32.83 -20.99 16.28
N LEU A 63 -32.60 -19.80 16.84
CA LEU A 63 -32.75 -19.53 18.27
C LEU A 63 -34.18 -19.14 18.67
N GLY A 64 -35.12 -19.04 17.72
CA GLY A 64 -36.49 -18.59 17.97
C GLY A 64 -36.58 -17.12 18.43
N VAL A 65 -35.59 -16.30 18.06
CA VAL A 65 -35.52 -14.89 18.40
C VAL A 65 -36.30 -14.10 17.34
N PRO A 66 -37.25 -13.23 17.73
CA PRO A 66 -37.94 -12.40 16.76
C PRO A 66 -36.95 -11.46 16.05
N ALA A 67 -36.97 -11.47 14.71
CA ALA A 67 -36.15 -10.59 13.87
C ALA A 67 -36.46 -9.10 14.06
N GLU A 68 -37.61 -8.78 14.67
CA GLU A 68 -37.96 -7.39 14.96
C GLU A 68 -37.04 -6.80 16.04
N PRO A 69 -36.25 -5.75 15.72
CA PRO A 69 -35.38 -5.12 16.70
C PRO A 69 -36.22 -4.52 17.81
N ASP A 70 -35.82 -4.71 19.06
CA ASP A 70 -36.50 -4.15 20.22
C ASP A 70 -36.25 -2.62 20.37
N ARG A 71 -36.85 -2.00 21.38
CA ARG A 71 -36.70 -0.54 21.59
C ARG A 71 -35.24 -0.12 21.82
N THR A 72 -34.45 -0.98 22.46
CA THR A 72 -33.03 -0.77 22.76
C THR A 72 -32.18 -0.84 21.48
N ALA A 73 -32.37 -1.86 20.65
CA ALA A 73 -31.74 -2.00 19.33
C ALA A 73 -32.09 -0.82 18.40
N ARG A 74 -33.37 -0.42 18.37
CA ARG A 74 -33.80 0.77 17.61
C ARG A 74 -33.20 2.07 18.13
N ARG A 75 -32.89 2.17 19.43
CA ARG A 75 -32.19 3.34 20.00
C ARG A 75 -30.71 3.31 19.64
N ALA A 76 -30.06 2.15 19.69
CA ALA A 76 -28.66 1.97 19.33
C ALA A 76 -28.39 2.27 17.85
N ALA A 77 -29.26 1.82 16.94
CA ALA A 77 -29.19 2.14 15.51
C ALA A 77 -29.36 3.64 15.20
N ARG A 78 -29.93 4.41 16.15
CA ARG A 78 -30.09 5.87 16.08
C ARG A 78 -28.97 6.65 16.78
N GLY A 79 -27.98 5.95 17.36
CA GLY A 79 -26.79 6.58 17.94
C GLY A 79 -26.13 7.47 16.90
N ALA A 80 -25.71 8.67 17.32
CA ALA A 80 -25.20 9.72 16.46
C ALA A 80 -24.26 9.15 15.41
N VAL A 81 -24.54 9.44 14.14
CA VAL A 81 -23.55 9.38 13.07
C VAL A 81 -22.49 10.41 13.46
N GLU A 82 -21.55 10.02 14.31
CA GLU A 82 -20.29 10.73 14.46
C GLU A 82 -19.73 10.80 13.05
N GLU A 83 -19.78 11.99 12.44
CA GLU A 83 -19.03 12.29 11.23
C GLU A 83 -17.59 11.86 11.52
N HIS A 84 -17.17 10.73 10.95
CA HIS A 84 -15.82 10.21 11.13
C HIS A 84 -14.86 11.25 10.54
N PRO A 85 -14.10 12.05 11.34
CA PRO A 85 -13.36 13.20 10.81
C PRO A 85 -12.05 12.81 10.10
N ALA A 86 -11.90 11.54 9.73
CA ALA A 86 -10.82 11.02 8.92
C ALA A 86 -11.38 9.79 8.21
N GLY A 87 -11.11 9.65 6.90
CA GLY A 87 -11.53 8.48 6.12
C GLY A 87 -11.18 7.17 6.84
N ASP A 88 -12.01 6.15 6.64
CA ASP A 88 -11.88 4.86 7.34
C ASP A 88 -10.41 4.38 7.24
N PRO A 89 -9.73 4.05 8.36
CA PRO A 89 -8.35 3.54 8.31
C PRO A 89 -8.21 2.31 7.40
N ARG A 90 -9.32 1.61 7.09
CA ARG A 90 -9.38 0.57 6.07
C ARG A 90 -9.19 1.11 4.66
N ASP A 91 -9.81 2.23 4.31
CA ASP A 91 -9.65 2.85 2.98
C ASP A 91 -8.19 3.23 2.76
N ALA A 92 -7.53 3.77 3.79
CA ALA A 92 -6.09 4.04 3.75
C ALA A 92 -5.26 2.76 3.60
N ARG A 93 -5.67 1.66 4.25
CA ARG A 93 -5.01 0.35 4.13
C ARG A 93 -5.21 -0.27 2.76
N VAL A 94 -6.42 -0.23 2.20
CA VAL A 94 -6.76 -0.71 0.86
C VAL A 94 -5.96 0.08 -0.17
N ALA A 95 -5.96 1.41 -0.11
CA ALA A 95 -5.17 2.24 -1.02
C ALA A 95 -3.65 2.00 -0.90
N ALA A 96 -3.14 1.61 0.28
CA ALA A 96 -1.74 1.20 0.43
C ALA A 96 -1.46 -0.16 -0.20
N LEU A 97 -2.38 -1.12 -0.06
CA LEU A 97 -2.26 -2.45 -0.67
C LEU A 97 -2.36 -2.36 -2.19
N GLU A 98 -3.31 -1.61 -2.73
CA GLU A 98 -3.45 -1.38 -4.18
C GLU A 98 -2.19 -0.77 -4.79
N ARG A 99 -1.60 0.25 -4.13
CA ARG A 99 -0.30 0.80 -4.56
C ARG A 99 0.81 -0.24 -4.55
N THR A 100 0.83 -1.11 -3.53
CA THR A 100 1.84 -2.18 -3.43
C THR A 100 1.64 -3.21 -4.53
N VAL A 101 0.40 -3.63 -4.80
CA VAL A 101 0.06 -4.56 -5.88
C VAL A 101 0.48 -3.98 -7.23
N ALA A 102 0.12 -2.73 -7.53
CA ALA A 102 0.50 -2.07 -8.78
C ALA A 102 2.03 -1.98 -8.95
N GLN A 103 2.79 -1.72 -7.87
CA GLN A 103 4.25 -1.72 -7.90
C GLN A 103 4.82 -3.12 -8.18
N LEU A 104 4.25 -4.16 -7.56
CA LEU A 104 4.66 -5.54 -7.76
C LEU A 104 4.35 -6.03 -9.18
N GLU A 105 3.15 -5.74 -9.68
CA GLU A 105 2.74 -6.04 -11.06
C GLU A 105 3.70 -5.38 -12.06
N HIS A 106 4.02 -4.10 -11.87
CA HIS A 106 4.98 -3.40 -12.70
C HIS A 106 6.38 -4.02 -12.63
N ALA A 107 6.86 -4.35 -11.43
CA ALA A 107 8.18 -4.97 -11.24
C ALA A 107 8.26 -6.37 -11.87
N LEU A 108 7.20 -7.17 -11.75
CA LEU A 108 7.12 -8.51 -12.33
C LEU A 108 7.05 -8.44 -13.86
N ALA A 109 6.22 -7.58 -14.42
CA ALA A 109 6.15 -7.36 -15.87
C ALA A 109 7.51 -6.92 -16.43
N SER A 110 8.18 -5.99 -15.75
CA SER A 110 9.53 -5.53 -16.10
C SER A 110 10.55 -6.68 -16.09
N ARG A 111 10.53 -7.53 -15.06
CA ARG A 111 11.43 -8.68 -14.97
C ARG A 111 11.21 -9.67 -16.11
N VAL A 112 9.97 -10.05 -16.42
CA VAL A 112 9.66 -11.00 -17.50
C VAL A 112 10.21 -10.51 -18.84
N VAL A 113 10.04 -9.21 -19.14
CA VAL A 113 10.57 -8.59 -20.36
C VAL A 113 12.10 -8.65 -20.40
N VAL A 114 12.78 -8.34 -19.30
CA VAL A 114 14.24 -8.40 -19.21
C VAL A 114 14.77 -9.81 -19.41
N GLU A 115 14.19 -10.81 -18.73
CA GLU A 115 14.61 -12.21 -18.86
C GLU A 115 14.43 -12.74 -20.29
N ARG A 116 13.32 -12.41 -20.95
CA ARG A 116 13.10 -12.76 -22.36
C ARG A 116 14.14 -12.12 -23.28
N ALA A 117 14.44 -10.84 -23.09
CA ALA A 117 15.47 -10.16 -23.87
C ALA A 117 16.87 -10.76 -23.62
N ILE A 118 17.20 -11.14 -22.39
CA ILE A 118 18.45 -11.85 -22.06
C ILE A 118 18.52 -13.16 -22.84
N GLY A 119 17.46 -13.96 -22.83
CA GLY A 119 17.41 -15.24 -23.56
C GLY A 119 17.66 -15.05 -25.06
N VAL A 120 16.99 -14.07 -25.67
CA VAL A 120 17.14 -13.71 -27.08
C VAL A 120 18.58 -13.27 -27.40
N LEU A 121 19.16 -12.39 -26.58
CA LEU A 121 20.53 -11.90 -26.79
C LEU A 121 21.57 -13.01 -26.59
N ALA A 122 21.37 -13.86 -25.59
CA ALA A 122 22.24 -15.00 -25.32
C ALA A 122 22.27 -15.96 -26.51
N GLU A 123 21.10 -16.28 -27.08
CA GLU A 123 20.98 -17.09 -28.29
C GLU A 123 21.65 -16.41 -29.50
N ARG A 124 21.27 -15.17 -29.82
CA ARG A 124 21.73 -14.46 -31.02
C ARG A 124 23.24 -14.20 -31.04
N HIS A 125 23.83 -13.96 -29.88
CA HIS A 125 25.26 -13.68 -29.75
C HIS A 125 26.07 -14.91 -29.35
N ALA A 126 25.43 -16.08 -29.14
CA ALA A 126 26.06 -17.30 -28.67
C ALA A 126 26.91 -17.09 -27.39
N VAL A 127 26.37 -16.32 -26.44
CA VAL A 127 27.03 -15.99 -25.17
C VAL A 127 26.21 -16.50 -23.98
N PRO A 128 26.81 -16.76 -22.82
CA PRO A 128 26.06 -17.15 -21.64
C PRO A 128 25.09 -16.04 -21.21
N PRO A 129 23.91 -16.37 -20.62
CA PRO A 129 22.91 -15.39 -20.19
C PRO A 129 23.47 -14.27 -19.29
N ARG A 130 24.44 -14.61 -18.43
CA ARG A 130 25.11 -13.64 -17.57
C ARG A 130 25.85 -12.55 -18.37
N ALA A 131 26.53 -12.92 -19.44
CA ALA A 131 27.26 -11.99 -20.31
C ALA A 131 26.29 -11.13 -21.14
N ALA A 132 25.20 -11.72 -21.65
CA ALA A 132 24.14 -10.98 -22.34
C ALA A 132 23.52 -9.91 -21.43
N PHE A 133 23.22 -10.23 -20.18
CA PHE A 133 22.69 -9.27 -19.21
C PHE A 133 23.68 -8.14 -18.88
N GLU A 134 24.96 -8.45 -18.69
CA GLU A 134 25.97 -7.41 -18.46
C GLU A 134 26.13 -6.48 -19.66
N GLY A 135 26.08 -7.01 -20.89
CA GLY A 135 26.06 -6.21 -22.12
C GLY A 135 24.84 -5.29 -22.20
N LEU A 136 23.65 -5.83 -21.96
CA LEU A 136 22.40 -5.06 -21.91
C LEU A 136 22.47 -3.95 -20.84
N ARG A 137 23.01 -4.26 -19.66
CA ARG A 137 23.16 -3.28 -18.58
C ARG A 137 24.18 -2.20 -18.93
N ALA A 138 25.31 -2.55 -19.56
CA ALA A 138 26.30 -1.58 -20.01
C ALA A 138 25.71 -0.58 -21.01
N GLN A 139 24.92 -1.09 -21.97
CA GLN A 139 24.24 -0.26 -22.96
C GLN A 139 23.13 0.61 -22.34
N ALA A 140 22.35 0.08 -21.41
CA ALA A 140 21.37 0.87 -20.67
C ALA A 140 22.02 2.03 -19.89
N ARG A 141 23.16 1.77 -19.23
CA ARG A 141 23.94 2.80 -18.52
C ARG A 141 24.48 3.87 -19.48
N SER A 142 25.01 3.49 -20.64
CA SER A 142 25.55 4.47 -21.60
C SER A 142 24.48 5.39 -22.19
N PHE A 143 23.23 4.90 -22.29
CA PHE A 143 22.09 5.71 -22.70
C PHE A 143 21.40 6.46 -21.57
N GLY A 144 21.77 6.24 -20.31
CA GLY A 144 21.08 6.82 -19.15
C GLY A 144 19.63 6.34 -19.01
N ARG A 145 19.34 5.12 -19.47
CA ARG A 145 17.97 4.56 -19.52
C ARG A 145 17.84 3.31 -18.66
N PRO A 146 16.63 3.00 -18.19
CA PRO A 146 16.43 1.79 -17.42
C PRO A 146 16.52 0.54 -18.33
N VAL A 147 17.11 -0.53 -17.81
CA VAL A 147 17.38 -1.79 -18.54
C VAL A 147 16.11 -2.37 -19.19
N HIS A 148 14.98 -2.28 -18.49
CA HIS A 148 13.71 -2.85 -18.95
C HIS A 148 13.15 -2.16 -20.20
N GLU A 149 13.45 -0.89 -20.44
CA GLU A 149 13.06 -0.20 -21.68
C GLU A 149 13.87 -0.72 -22.87
N LEU A 150 15.18 -0.86 -22.70
CA LEU A 150 16.05 -1.39 -23.74
C LEU A 150 15.70 -2.85 -24.06
N ALA A 151 15.33 -3.64 -23.05
CA ALA A 151 14.80 -4.99 -23.24
C ALA A 151 13.53 -5.01 -24.11
N ARG A 152 12.59 -4.06 -23.93
CA ARG A 152 11.42 -3.93 -24.82
C ARG A 152 11.83 -3.63 -26.26
N GLU A 153 12.83 -2.76 -26.47
CA GLU A 153 13.33 -2.46 -27.82
C GLU A 153 13.96 -3.68 -28.50
N VAL A 154 14.71 -4.49 -27.75
CA VAL A 154 15.27 -5.75 -28.24
C VAL A 154 14.15 -6.67 -28.71
N LEU A 155 13.11 -6.87 -27.89
CA LEU A 155 11.97 -7.71 -28.26
C LEU A 155 11.17 -7.14 -29.45
N GLY A 156 10.91 -5.84 -29.47
CA GLY A 156 10.22 -5.19 -30.59
C GLY A 156 11.01 -5.23 -31.90
N SER A 157 12.35 -5.33 -31.85
CA SER A 157 13.18 -5.55 -33.04
C SER A 157 13.06 -6.97 -33.62
N LEU A 158 12.56 -7.94 -32.85
CA LEU A 158 12.29 -9.31 -33.33
C LEU A 158 11.02 -9.37 -34.16
N GLU A 159 10.01 -8.60 -33.75
CA GLU A 159 8.71 -8.54 -34.40
C GLU A 159 8.78 -7.77 -35.73
N ARG A 160 9.84 -6.97 -35.92
CA ARG A 160 10.10 -6.25 -37.16
C ARG A 160 10.74 -7.19 -38.18
N LEU A 161 10.10 -7.34 -39.35
CA LEU A 161 10.63 -8.13 -40.48
C LEU A 161 12.06 -7.68 -40.84
N PRO A 162 12.96 -8.60 -41.26
CA PRO A 162 14.30 -8.24 -41.67
C PRO A 162 14.25 -7.33 -42.90
N GLY A 163 14.59 -6.05 -42.73
CA GLY A 163 14.68 -5.07 -43.83
C GLY A 163 14.06 -3.70 -43.56
N GLU A 164 13.30 -3.52 -42.48
CA GLU A 164 12.74 -2.20 -42.17
C GLU A 164 13.76 -1.27 -41.48
N PRO A 165 14.01 -0.07 -42.02
CA PRO A 165 14.96 0.87 -41.45
C PRO A 165 14.55 1.26 -40.03
N ARG A 166 15.52 1.29 -39.12
CA ARG A 166 15.34 1.86 -37.78
C ARG A 166 14.87 3.32 -37.95
N PRO A 167 13.78 3.77 -37.29
CA PRO A 167 13.50 5.20 -37.27
C PRO A 167 14.71 5.87 -36.62
N GLU A 168 15.42 6.67 -37.42
CA GLU A 168 16.54 7.46 -36.94
C GLU A 168 16.06 8.27 -35.75
N ARG A 169 16.80 8.16 -34.64
CA ARG A 169 16.62 9.06 -33.50
C ARG A 169 16.81 10.47 -34.06
N PRO A 170 15.85 11.40 -33.92
CA PRO A 170 16.09 12.78 -34.34
C PRO A 170 17.34 13.26 -33.60
N ALA A 171 18.36 13.63 -34.38
CA ALA A 171 19.56 14.23 -33.83
C ALA A 171 19.13 15.42 -32.94
N PRO A 172 19.76 15.63 -31.78
CA PRO A 172 19.53 16.88 -31.05
C PRO A 172 19.79 18.04 -32.04
N PRO A 173 18.93 19.07 -32.07
CA PRO A 173 19.13 20.18 -32.98
C PRO A 173 20.53 20.72 -32.75
N ALA A 174 21.32 20.82 -33.83
CA ALA A 174 22.65 21.40 -33.80
C ALA A 174 22.57 22.76 -33.11
N VAL A 175 23.28 22.89 -31.99
CA VAL A 175 23.43 24.15 -31.29
C VAL A 175 24.05 25.13 -32.28
N ALA A 176 23.25 26.11 -32.71
CA ALA A 176 23.74 27.23 -33.50
C ALA A 176 24.82 27.98 -32.70
N PRO A 177 25.85 28.54 -33.35
CA PRO A 177 26.86 29.35 -32.67
C PRO A 177 26.20 30.57 -31.99
N PRO A 178 26.74 31.06 -30.87
CA PRO A 178 26.16 32.21 -30.18
C PRO A 178 26.28 33.44 -31.09
N ALA A 179 25.13 33.95 -31.52
CA ALA A 179 25.02 35.27 -32.13
C ALA A 179 25.29 36.35 -31.08
N GLU A 180 25.88 37.43 -31.56
CA GLU A 180 26.58 38.47 -30.83
C GLU A 180 25.75 39.21 -29.76
N ALA A 181 26.48 39.72 -28.77
CA ALA A 181 25.99 40.37 -27.57
C ALA A 181 25.28 41.71 -27.85
N GLY A 182 24.02 41.82 -27.41
CA GLY A 182 23.38 43.11 -27.16
C GLY A 182 23.90 43.75 -25.86
N PRO A 183 23.78 45.08 -25.70
CA PRO A 183 24.41 45.80 -24.59
C PRO A 183 23.83 45.41 -23.23
N ALA A 184 24.75 45.19 -22.29
CA ALA A 184 24.50 44.69 -20.95
C ALA A 184 23.69 45.67 -20.08
N LEU A 185 22.62 45.16 -19.46
CA LEU A 185 21.95 45.78 -18.32
C LEU A 185 22.86 45.74 -17.07
N PRO A 186 22.79 46.75 -16.19
CA PRO A 186 23.63 46.81 -14.99
C PRO A 186 23.25 45.70 -13.98
N PRO A 187 24.21 45.21 -13.18
CA PRO A 187 23.98 44.11 -12.23
C PRO A 187 23.15 44.55 -11.02
N ALA A 188 22.13 43.75 -10.69
CA ALA A 188 21.35 43.88 -9.46
C ALA A 188 22.21 43.58 -8.21
N PRO A 189 21.95 44.23 -7.06
CA PRO A 189 22.73 44.06 -5.84
C PRO A 189 22.57 42.65 -5.26
N ARG A 190 23.70 42.00 -4.99
CA ARG A 190 23.79 40.68 -4.36
C ARG A 190 23.32 40.76 -2.90
N ARG A 191 22.17 40.14 -2.58
CA ARG A 191 21.79 39.88 -1.19
C ARG A 191 22.79 38.88 -0.58
N GLY A 192 23.36 39.27 0.55
CA GLY A 192 24.40 38.52 1.26
C GLY A 192 23.98 37.11 1.65
N SER A 193 24.98 36.22 1.61
CA SER A 193 24.98 34.85 2.11
C SER A 193 24.19 34.71 3.41
N GLY A 194 23.00 34.10 3.32
CA GLY A 194 22.27 33.59 4.46
C GLY A 194 23.15 32.63 5.26
N ARG A 195 23.45 33.05 6.49
CA ARG A 195 24.16 32.35 7.54
C ARG A 195 23.74 30.86 7.59
N ARG A 196 24.67 29.96 7.29
CA ARG A 196 24.57 28.52 7.56
C ARG A 196 24.39 28.35 9.07
N VAL A 197 23.17 28.05 9.49
CA VAL A 197 22.89 27.59 10.85
C VAL A 197 23.32 26.13 10.89
N GLU A 198 24.50 25.87 11.44
CA GLU A 198 24.88 24.53 11.89
C GLU A 198 23.90 24.14 13.00
N ARG A 199 22.90 23.33 12.67
CA ARG A 199 22.15 22.59 13.68
C ARG A 199 23.02 21.42 14.10
N SER A 200 23.77 21.65 15.19
CA SER A 200 24.42 20.62 15.98
C SER A 200 23.40 19.53 16.32
N ALA A 201 23.50 18.38 15.67
CA ALA A 201 22.82 17.17 16.09
C ALA A 201 23.57 16.61 17.31
N SER A 202 23.27 17.16 18.49
CA SER A 202 23.49 16.43 19.74
C SER A 202 22.63 15.18 19.68
N ARG A 203 23.27 14.03 19.47
CA ARG A 203 22.67 12.72 19.73
C ARG A 203 22.64 12.54 21.25
N PRO A 204 21.49 12.42 21.92
CA PRO A 204 21.46 11.81 23.23
C PRO A 204 21.70 10.31 23.06
N SER A 205 22.82 9.84 23.60
CA SER A 205 23.07 8.41 23.81
C SER A 205 22.02 7.86 24.79
N PRO A 206 21.40 6.70 24.55
CA PRO A 206 20.65 6.03 25.60
C PRO A 206 21.61 5.59 26.70
N ALA A 207 21.38 6.10 27.91
CA ALA A 207 22.05 5.67 29.12
C ALA A 207 21.74 4.18 29.36
N ALA A 208 22.79 3.35 29.40
CA ALA A 208 22.73 2.03 29.99
C ALA A 208 22.55 2.17 31.51
N PRO A 209 21.62 1.47 32.16
CA PRO A 209 21.65 1.34 33.61
C PRO A 209 22.87 0.48 33.99
N ALA A 210 23.78 1.10 34.75
CA ALA A 210 24.78 0.38 35.51
C ALA A 210 24.06 -0.37 36.63
N ASP A 211 23.92 -1.69 36.48
CA ASP A 211 23.64 -2.55 37.62
C ASP A 211 24.96 -2.74 38.38
N GLY A 212 25.02 -2.09 39.54
CA GLY A 212 26.12 -2.18 40.48
C GLY A 212 26.01 -3.47 41.28
N ARG A 213 27.04 -4.30 41.19
CA ARG A 213 27.29 -5.46 42.05
C ARG A 213 27.03 -5.15 43.53
N ARG A 214 26.39 -6.08 44.23
CA ARG A 214 26.95 -6.75 45.42
C ARG A 214 26.22 -8.05 45.72
#